data_AF-A0A453NC26-F1
#
_entry.id   AF-A0A453NC26-F1
#
_cell.length_a   1.000
_cell.length_b   1.000
_cell.length_c   1.000
_cell.angle_alpha   90.00
_cell.angle_beta   90.00
_cell.angle_gamma   90.00
#
_symmetry.space_group_name_H-M   'P 1'
#
loop_
_entity.id
_entity.type
_entity.pdbx_description
1 polymer ?
#
loop_
_entity_poly.entity_id
_entity_poly.type
_entity_poly.pdbx_seq_one_letter_code
_entity_poly.pdbx_strand_id
1 'polypeptide(L)'
;ELWYAAYWVVTQSVRWSPVRRCTFRDRLTARYGDRLPGVDIFVCTADPLSEPPSLVISTILSVMAYNYPAEKLSVYLSDDGGSVLTFYAMWEASLFAKHWLPFCKRYNIEPRSPAAYFSESYQDLCTPKEWSFIK
;
A
#
# COMPACT_ATOMS: atom_id res chain seq x y z
N GLU A 1 -4.12 -16.92 40.49
CA GLU A 1 -5.17 -17.83 39.99
C GLU A 1 -6.50 -17.15 39.59
N LEU A 2 -7.31 -16.59 40.52
CA LEU A 2 -8.64 -16.03 40.17
C LEU A 2 -8.62 -14.93 39.09
N TRP A 3 -7.63 -14.05 39.11
CA TRP A 3 -7.48 -13.00 38.10
C TRP A 3 -7.22 -13.55 36.70
N TYR A 4 -6.41 -14.61 36.59
CA TYR A 4 -6.16 -15.28 35.32
C TYR A 4 -7.40 -15.99 34.78
N ALA A 5 -8.19 -16.61 35.66
CA ALA A 5 -9.46 -17.22 35.28
C ALA A 5 -10.49 -16.19 34.80
N ALA A 6 -10.61 -15.06 35.50
CA ALA A 6 -11.48 -13.95 35.10
C ALA A 6 -11.04 -13.36 33.75
N TYR A 7 -9.74 -13.12 33.56
CA TYR A 7 -9.17 -12.67 32.28
C TYR A 7 -9.45 -13.66 31.14
N TRP A 8 -9.32 -14.97 31.41
CA TRP A 8 -9.63 -16.00 30.42
C TRP A 8 -11.10 -15.98 30.01
N VAL A 9 -12.05 -15.89 30.95
CA VAL A 9 -13.49 -15.81 30.63
C VAL A 9 -13.81 -14.56 29.79
N VAL A 10 -13.26 -13.41 30.16
CA VAL A 10 -13.45 -12.16 29.40
C VAL A 10 -12.88 -12.29 27.99
N THR A 11 -11.70 -12.88 27.82
CA THR A 11 -11.10 -13.06 26.48
C THR A 11 -11.82 -14.09 25.61
N GLN A 12 -12.45 -15.12 26.21
CA GLN A 12 -13.30 -16.06 25.45
C GLN A 12 -14.57 -15.40 24.91
N SER A 13 -15.15 -14.44 25.64
CA SER A 13 -16.39 -13.77 25.22
C SER A 13 -16.26 -13.09 23.84
N VAL A 14 -15.09 -12.51 23.54
CA VAL A 14 -14.81 -11.85 22.24
C VAL A 14 -14.71 -12.86 21.08
N ARG A 15 -14.43 -14.14 21.39
CA ARG A 15 -14.21 -15.19 20.38
C ARG A 15 -15.45 -16.04 20.10
N TRP A 16 -16.55 -15.82 20.83
CA TRP A 16 -17.73 -16.68 20.79
C TRP A 16 -18.46 -16.67 19.44
N SER A 17 -18.46 -15.53 18.73
CA SER A 17 -19.18 -15.37 17.46
C SER A 17 -18.30 -14.75 16.38
N PRO A 18 -17.40 -15.52 15.75
CA PRO A 18 -16.54 -15.01 14.70
C PRO A 18 -17.35 -14.62 13.46
N VAL A 19 -17.26 -13.35 13.04
CA VAL A 19 -17.92 -12.84 11.83
C VAL A 19 -16.96 -12.89 10.65
N ARG A 20 -17.32 -13.61 9.59
CA ARG A 20 -16.59 -13.59 8.30
C ARG A 20 -17.26 -12.62 7.33
N ARG A 21 -16.45 -11.85 6.60
CA ARG A 21 -16.93 -10.88 5.59
C ARG A 21 -16.30 -11.21 4.24
N CYS A 22 -17.10 -11.13 3.18
CA CYS A 22 -16.64 -11.24 1.79
C CYS A 22 -16.98 -9.93 1.06
N THR A 23 -16.06 -9.43 0.26
CA THR A 23 -16.23 -8.20 -0.53
C THR A 23 -16.58 -8.53 -1.98
N PHE A 24 -17.54 -7.81 -2.58
CA PHE A 24 -17.97 -8.02 -3.96
C PHE A 24 -17.72 -6.75 -4.79
N ARG A 25 -16.57 -6.68 -5.46
CA ARG A 25 -16.16 -5.51 -6.25
C ARG A 25 -17.07 -5.27 -7.45
N ASP A 26 -17.50 -6.32 -8.13
CA ASP A 26 -18.36 -6.20 -9.33
C ASP A 26 -19.69 -5.53 -9.01
N ARG A 27 -20.28 -5.85 -7.86
CA ARG A 27 -21.52 -5.22 -7.39
C ARG A 27 -21.33 -3.75 -7.02
N LEU A 28 -20.16 -3.40 -6.47
CA LEU A 28 -19.81 -2.03 -6.15
C LEU A 28 -19.68 -1.20 -7.45
N THR A 29 -18.93 -1.71 -8.42
CA THR A 29 -18.73 -1.06 -9.72
C THR A 29 -20.04 -0.94 -10.49
N ALA A 30 -20.89 -1.99 -10.51
CA ALA A 30 -22.19 -1.94 -11.18
C ALA A 30 -23.16 -0.92 -10.54
N ARG A 31 -23.09 -0.71 -9.22
CA ARG A 31 -24.02 0.17 -8.50
C ARG A 31 -23.59 1.63 -8.52
N TYR A 32 -22.30 1.88 -8.30
CA TYR A 32 -21.78 3.24 -8.11
C TYR A 32 -21.00 3.74 -9.32
N GLY A 33 -20.50 2.85 -10.18
CA GLY A 33 -19.62 3.22 -11.30
C GLY A 33 -18.48 4.12 -10.79
N ASP A 34 -18.39 5.31 -11.36
CA ASP A 34 -17.38 6.31 -11.00
C ASP A 34 -17.77 7.19 -9.81
N ARG A 35 -18.96 7.02 -9.22
CA ARG A 35 -19.45 7.79 -8.05
C ARG A 35 -18.89 7.27 -6.73
N LEU A 36 -17.57 7.05 -6.71
CA LEU A 36 -16.82 6.69 -5.51
C LEU A 36 -16.54 7.93 -4.63
N PRO A 37 -16.41 7.79 -3.30
CA PRO A 37 -16.06 8.90 -2.41
C PRO A 37 -14.60 9.34 -2.57
N GLY A 38 -14.24 10.51 -2.04
CA GLY A 38 -12.82 10.86 -1.84
C GLY A 38 -12.19 9.95 -0.78
N VAL A 39 -10.92 9.60 -0.97
CA VAL A 39 -10.13 8.79 -0.04
C VAL A 39 -8.80 9.48 0.19
N ASP A 40 -8.55 9.81 1.45
CA ASP A 40 -7.28 10.38 1.91
C ASP A 40 -6.50 9.31 2.65
N ILE A 41 -5.24 9.10 2.25
CA ILE A 41 -4.35 8.10 2.84
C ILE A 41 -3.20 8.82 3.51
N PHE A 42 -3.07 8.61 4.83
CA PHE A 42 -1.99 9.14 5.63
C PHE A 42 -0.92 8.07 5.83
N VAL A 43 0.31 8.40 5.44
CA VAL A 43 1.52 7.63 5.72
C VAL A 43 2.30 8.41 6.76
N CYS A 44 2.56 7.81 7.91
CA CYS A 44 3.36 8.43 8.96
C CYS A 44 4.71 7.71 9.05
N THR A 45 5.78 8.47 9.20
CA THR A 45 7.12 7.95 9.46
C THR A 45 7.74 8.71 10.63
N ALA A 46 8.48 7.99 11.48
CA ALA A 46 9.00 8.54 12.73
C ALA A 46 10.51 8.76 12.72
N ASP A 47 11.27 7.86 12.09
CA ASP A 47 12.73 7.89 12.12
C ASP A 47 13.31 7.28 10.84
N PRO A 48 14.15 8.02 10.07
CA PRO A 48 14.73 7.52 8.82
C PRO A 48 15.71 6.36 8.99
N LEU A 49 16.21 6.10 10.21
CA LEU A 49 17.09 4.95 10.47
C LEU A 49 16.27 3.66 10.63
N SER A 50 15.21 3.72 11.42
CA SER A 50 14.29 2.59 11.64
C SER A 50 13.39 2.35 10.43
N GLU A 51 13.00 3.41 9.72
CA GLU A 51 12.13 3.41 8.55
C GLU A 51 12.84 4.08 7.37
N PRO A 52 13.67 3.33 6.61
CA PRO A 52 14.46 3.89 5.53
C PRO A 52 13.59 4.67 4.52
N PRO A 53 13.99 5.88 4.09
CA PRO A 53 13.20 6.68 3.16
C PRO A 53 12.83 5.97 1.86
N SER A 54 13.69 5.06 1.37
CA SER A 54 13.43 4.23 0.18
C SER A 54 12.21 3.31 0.34
N LEU A 55 12.00 2.78 1.55
CA LEU A 55 10.85 1.94 1.89
C LEU A 55 9.58 2.79 2.02
N VAL A 56 9.69 3.95 2.67
CA VAL A 56 8.59 4.93 2.80
C VAL A 56 8.07 5.33 1.41
N ILE A 57 8.97 5.67 0.49
CA ILE A 57 8.62 6.03 -0.89
C ILE A 57 8.00 4.88 -1.67
N SER A 58 8.53 3.67 -1.49
CA SER A 58 7.96 2.50 -2.16
C SER A 58 6.51 2.27 -1.72
N THR A 59 6.21 2.54 -0.44
CA THR A 59 4.84 2.52 0.10
C THR A 59 3.98 3.62 -0.52
N ILE A 60 4.48 4.86 -0.56
CA ILE A 60 3.75 5.99 -1.16
C ILE A 60 3.42 5.73 -2.63
N LEU A 61 4.41 5.28 -3.42
CA LEU A 61 4.22 4.93 -4.83
C LEU A 61 3.25 3.77 -5.02
N SER A 62 3.28 2.78 -4.13
CA SER A 62 2.33 1.67 -4.15
C SER A 62 0.90 2.15 -3.95
N VAL A 63 0.69 3.04 -2.98
CA VAL A 63 -0.62 3.63 -2.66
C VAL A 63 -1.10 4.52 -3.80
N MET A 64 -0.25 5.39 -4.34
CA MET A 64 -0.58 6.25 -5.49
C MET A 64 -0.95 5.44 -6.75
N ALA A 65 -0.45 4.20 -6.87
CA ALA A 65 -0.75 3.30 -7.98
C ALA A 65 -2.05 2.50 -7.80
N TYR A 66 -2.83 2.73 -6.74
CA TYR A 66 -4.10 2.05 -6.52
C TYR A 66 -5.06 2.24 -7.70
N ASN A 67 -5.88 1.22 -7.95
CA ASN A 67 -6.94 1.27 -8.94
C ASN A 67 -8.13 2.08 -8.41
N TYR A 68 -7.94 3.40 -8.34
CA TYR A 68 -8.90 4.40 -7.89
C TYR A 68 -8.82 5.65 -8.77
N PRO A 69 -9.91 6.42 -8.95
CA PRO A 69 -9.87 7.70 -9.66
C PRO A 69 -8.85 8.66 -9.03
N ALA A 70 -7.96 9.21 -9.85
CA ALA A 70 -6.84 10.03 -9.38
C ALA A 70 -7.32 11.33 -8.69
N GLU A 71 -8.41 11.92 -9.18
CA GLU A 71 -9.06 13.09 -8.57
C GLU A 71 -9.69 12.84 -7.20
N LYS A 72 -9.77 11.57 -6.77
CA LYS A 72 -10.41 11.15 -5.52
C LYS A 72 -9.45 10.47 -4.56
N LEU A 73 -8.19 10.31 -4.93
CA LEU A 73 -7.17 9.67 -4.10
C LEU A 73 -6.12 10.71 -3.73
N SER A 74 -6.09 11.10 -2.46
CA SER A 74 -5.06 11.98 -1.92
C SER A 74 -4.14 11.18 -1.01
N VAL A 75 -2.83 11.40 -1.12
CA VAL A 75 -1.84 10.74 -0.27
C VAL A 75 -1.03 11.80 0.46
N TYR A 76 -0.93 11.65 1.78
CA TYR A 76 -0.26 12.56 2.70
C TYR A 76 0.87 11.82 3.41
N LEU A 77 2.03 12.45 3.51
CA LEU A 77 3.16 11.96 4.29
C LEU A 77 3.36 12.88 5.51
N SER A 78 3.30 12.31 6.70
CA SER A 78 3.72 12.96 7.96
C SER A 78 5.06 12.38 8.37
N ASP A 79 6.09 13.22 8.46
CA ASP A 79 7.41 12.85 8.94
C ASP A 79 7.65 13.49 10.31
N ASP A 80 7.47 12.70 11.36
CA ASP A 80 7.66 13.15 12.74
C ASP A 80 9.15 13.32 13.08
N GLY A 81 10.04 12.66 12.32
CA GLY A 81 11.49 12.79 12.43
C GLY A 81 12.05 14.04 11.76
N GLY A 82 11.26 14.73 10.94
CA GLY A 82 11.66 15.96 10.24
C GLY A 82 12.91 15.76 9.39
N SER A 83 13.09 14.59 8.80
CA SER A 83 14.33 14.18 8.15
C SER A 83 14.46 14.80 6.76
N VAL A 84 15.57 15.51 6.54
CA VAL A 84 15.94 16.03 5.22
C VAL A 84 16.10 14.89 4.20
N LEU A 85 16.48 13.68 4.63
CA LEU A 85 16.58 12.52 3.75
C LEU A 85 15.20 12.09 3.24
N THR A 86 14.18 12.06 4.11
CA THR A 86 12.80 11.75 3.72
C THR A 86 12.28 12.78 2.72
N PHE A 87 12.57 14.06 2.93
CA PHE A 87 12.22 15.12 1.99
C PHE A 87 12.84 14.92 0.61
N TYR A 88 14.16 14.74 0.52
CA TYR A 88 14.84 14.54 -0.77
C TYR A 88 14.38 13.27 -1.46
N ALA A 89 14.20 12.21 -0.70
CA ALA A 89 13.75 10.97 -1.26
C ALA A 89 12.31 11.13 -1.81
N MET A 90 11.42 11.84 -1.12
CA MET A 90 10.07 12.16 -1.63
C MET A 90 10.10 13.04 -2.90
N TRP A 91 11.06 13.97 -2.97
CA TRP A 91 11.30 14.75 -4.19
C TRP A 91 11.66 13.85 -5.38
N GLU A 92 12.62 12.95 -5.21
CA GLU A 92 13.00 11.97 -6.25
C GLU A 92 11.84 11.04 -6.60
N ALA A 93 11.07 10.60 -5.59
CA ALA A 93 9.87 9.80 -5.79
C ALA A 93 8.85 10.49 -6.69
N SER A 94 8.68 11.81 -6.56
CA SER A 94 7.75 12.58 -7.40
C SER A 94 8.14 12.57 -8.88
N LEU A 95 9.44 12.52 -9.17
CA LEU A 95 9.96 12.40 -10.54
C LEU A 95 9.78 10.97 -11.07
N PHE A 96 10.08 9.97 -10.24
CA PHE A 96 9.91 8.57 -10.60
C PHE A 96 8.44 8.18 -10.78
N ALA A 97 7.52 8.74 -9.98
CA ALA A 97 6.08 8.51 -10.06
C ALA A 97 5.51 8.77 -11.46
N LYS A 98 6.05 9.76 -12.18
CA LYS A 98 5.64 10.08 -13.56
C LYS A 98 5.83 8.90 -14.53
N HIS A 99 6.76 8.00 -14.24
CA HIS A 99 7.04 6.81 -15.03
C HIS A 99 6.37 5.57 -14.44
N TRP A 100 6.47 5.40 -13.11
CA TRP A 100 5.96 4.22 -12.42
C TRP A 100 4.44 4.11 -12.42
N LEU A 101 3.71 5.21 -12.18
CA LEU A 101 2.24 5.17 -12.07
C LEU A 101 1.57 4.80 -13.41
N PRO A 102 1.95 5.39 -14.57
CA PRO A 102 1.43 4.96 -15.86
C PRO A 102 1.79 3.51 -16.18
N PHE A 103 3.01 3.07 -15.86
CA PHE A 103 3.45 1.68 -16.03
C PHE A 103 2.55 0.72 -15.24
N CYS A 104 2.34 0.98 -13.94
CA CYS A 104 1.47 0.17 -13.09
C CYS A 104 0.05 0.06 -13.64
N LYS A 105 -0.53 1.18 -14.07
CA LYS A 105 -1.90 1.22 -14.59
C LYS A 105 -2.03 0.53 -15.94
N ARG A 106 -1.05 0.71 -16.85
CA ARG A 106 -1.09 0.15 -18.21
C ARG A 106 -0.95 -1.36 -18.22
N TYR A 107 -0.05 -1.90 -17.41
CA TYR A 107 0.23 -3.34 -17.35
C TYR A 107 -0.51 -4.05 -16.22
N ASN A 108 -1.30 -3.32 -15.43
CA ASN A 108 -2.01 -3.80 -14.24
C ASN A 108 -1.11 -4.66 -13.34
N ILE A 109 0.12 -4.18 -13.08
CA ILE A 109 1.10 -4.96 -12.34
C ILE A 109 0.69 -5.12 -10.88
N GLU A 110 1.01 -6.29 -10.33
CA GLU A 110 0.96 -6.58 -8.91
C GLU A 110 2.29 -7.27 -8.56
N PRO A 111 2.91 -7.03 -7.38
CA PRO A 111 2.61 -5.95 -6.44
C PRO A 111 2.95 -4.57 -7.03
N ARG A 112 2.25 -3.53 -6.56
CA ARG A 112 2.42 -2.14 -7.06
C ARG A 112 3.57 -1.37 -6.41
N SER A 113 4.15 -1.93 -5.33
CA SER A 113 5.32 -1.36 -4.68
C SER A 113 6.56 -1.64 -5.54
N PRO A 114 7.34 -0.61 -5.93
CA PRO A 114 8.57 -0.82 -6.71
C PRO A 114 9.54 -1.78 -6.02
N ALA A 115 9.82 -1.56 -4.73
CA ALA A 115 10.72 -2.43 -3.98
C ALA A 115 10.26 -3.89 -3.93
N ALA A 116 8.94 -4.12 -3.81
CA ALA A 116 8.39 -5.48 -3.83
C ALA A 116 8.44 -6.11 -5.24
N TYR A 117 8.10 -5.32 -6.27
CA TYR A 117 8.06 -5.79 -7.66
C TYR A 117 9.45 -6.20 -8.17
N PHE A 118 10.49 -5.44 -7.82
CA PHE A 118 11.87 -5.73 -8.22
C PHE A 118 12.62 -6.66 -7.24
N SER A 119 11.96 -7.18 -6.20
CA SER A 119 12.59 -8.12 -5.26
C SER A 119 12.81 -9.50 -5.90
N GLU A 120 13.94 -10.15 -5.58
CA GLU A 120 14.29 -11.49 -6.10
C GLU A 120 13.19 -12.52 -5.82
N SER A 121 12.52 -12.42 -4.67
CA SER A 121 11.40 -13.30 -4.30
C SER A 121 10.17 -13.21 -5.20
N TYR A 122 9.95 -12.07 -5.88
CA TYR A 122 8.83 -11.91 -6.80
C TYR A 122 9.14 -12.41 -8.22
N GLN A 123 10.41 -12.32 -8.63
CA GLN A 123 10.85 -12.79 -9.95
C GLN A 123 10.68 -14.32 -10.10
N ASP A 124 10.91 -15.09 -9.03
CA ASP A 124 10.74 -16.55 -9.05
C ASP A 124 9.27 -17.02 -9.19
N LEU A 125 8.30 -16.19 -8.78
CA LEU A 125 6.87 -16.51 -8.88
C LEU A 125 6.24 -16.14 -10.22
N CYS A 126 6.89 -15.24 -10.98
CA CYS A 126 6.26 -14.52 -12.07
C CYS A 126 7.07 -14.56 -13.39
N THR A 127 7.89 -15.58 -13.64
CA THR A 127 8.55 -15.71 -14.95
C THR A 127 7.54 -16.03 -16.07
N PRO A 128 7.25 -15.05 -16.94
CA PRO A 128 7.43 -15.29 -18.37
C PRO A 128 8.25 -14.16 -19.03
N LYS A 129 9.39 -14.52 -19.62
CA LYS A 129 10.12 -14.00 -20.82
C LYS A 129 10.08 -12.51 -21.26
N GLU A 130 9.41 -11.56 -20.62
CA GLU A 130 9.29 -10.18 -21.12
C GLU A 130 10.50 -9.28 -20.78
N TRP A 131 11.29 -9.65 -19.77
CA TRP A 131 12.44 -8.86 -19.32
C TRP A 131 13.64 -8.85 -20.30
N SER A 132 13.62 -9.67 -21.35
CA SER A 132 14.69 -9.65 -22.37
C SER A 132 14.59 -8.47 -23.35
N PHE A 133 13.51 -7.67 -23.32
CA PHE A 133 13.28 -6.58 -24.28
C PHE A 133 13.64 -5.18 -23.76
N ILE A 134 14.09 -5.05 -22.51
CA ILE A 134 14.43 -3.75 -21.88
C ILE A 134 15.89 -3.72 -21.40
N LYS A 135 16.78 -4.51 -22.03
CA LYS A 135 18.23 -4.33 -21.91
C LYS A 135 18.80 -3.82 -23.22
#